data_AF-A0A382G9C9-F1
#
_entry.id   AF-A0A382G9C9-F1
#
_cell.length_a   1.000
_cell.length_b   1.000
_cell.length_c   1.000
_cell.angle_alpha   90.00
_cell.angle_beta   90.00
_cell.angle_gamma   90.00
#
_symmetry.space_group_name_H-M   'P 1'
#
loop_
_entity.id
_entity.type
_entity.pdbx_description
1 polymer ?
#
loop_
_entity_poly.entity_id
_entity_poly.type
_entity_poly.pdbx_seq_one_letter_code
_entity_poly.pdbx_strand_id
1 'polypeptide(L)'
;KEYSLKQIVEILQDVTNEKLNISWGNRDKIREFDKTGGKNVANIKKSKQILKWKPKNSIKDGLIKTYNWFSKNIEMYHKFYPN
;
A
#
# COMPACT_ATOMS: atom_id res chain seq x y z
N LYS A 1 1.48 -7.30 -11.67
CA LYS A 1 0.68 -7.92 -10.58
C LYS A 1 -0.09 -6.80 -9.94
N GLU A 2 -1.40 -6.96 -9.75
CA GLU A 2 -2.25 -6.01 -9.03
C GLU A 2 -2.56 -6.54 -7.63
N TYR A 3 -2.90 -5.64 -6.71
CA TYR A 3 -3.37 -5.94 -5.37
C TYR A 3 -4.59 -5.08 -5.08
N SER A 4 -5.64 -5.67 -4.50
CA SER A 4 -6.76 -4.91 -3.96
C SER A 4 -6.37 -4.25 -2.63
N LEU A 5 -7.12 -3.23 -2.22
CA LEU A 5 -6.92 -2.61 -0.91
C LEU A 5 -7.05 -3.63 0.23
N LYS A 6 -8.00 -4.57 0.12
CA LYS A 6 -8.18 -5.66 1.09
C LYS A 6 -6.93 -6.53 1.20
N GLN A 7 -6.32 -6.91 0.08
CA GLN A 7 -5.09 -7.71 0.08
C GLN A 7 -3.91 -6.95 0.71
N ILE A 8 -3.81 -5.64 0.47
CA ILE A 8 -2.75 -4.81 1.09
C ILE A 8 -2.92 -4.78 2.61
N VAL A 9 -4.15 -4.61 3.10
CA VAL A 9 -4.45 -4.64 4.53
C VAL A 9 -4.15 -6.00 5.14
N GLU A 10 -4.55 -7.10 4.48
CA GLU A 10 -4.23 -8.46 4.95
C GLU A 10 -2.72 -8.65 5.11
N ILE A 11 -1.92 -8.23 4.11
CA ILE A 11 -0.45 -8.29 4.20
C ILE A 11 0.06 -7.44 5.37
N LEU A 12 -0.50 -6.25 5.60
CA LEU A 12 -0.07 -5.39 6.70
C LEU A 12 -0.38 -6.02 8.07
N GLN A 13 -1.59 -6.54 8.27
CA GLN A 13 -1.95 -7.23 9.52
C GLN A 13 -1.04 -8.42 9.81
N ASP A 14 -0.62 -9.16 8.77
CA ASP A 14 0.33 -10.25 8.91
C ASP A 14 1.75 -9.76 9.21
N VAL A 15 2.17 -8.62 8.64
CA VAL A 15 3.49 -8.02 8.86
C VAL A 15 3.60 -7.42 10.26
N THR A 16 2.55 -6.73 10.74
CA THR A 16 2.54 -6.07 12.04
C THR A 16 2.07 -6.97 13.17
N ASN A 17 1.54 -8.15 12.85
CA ASN A 17 0.85 -9.03 13.78
C ASN A 17 -0.30 -8.34 14.54
N GLU A 18 -0.93 -7.35 13.91
CA GLU A 18 -2.06 -6.60 14.47
C GLU A 18 -3.32 -6.90 13.67
N LYS A 19 -4.43 -7.16 14.36
CA LYS A 19 -5.73 -7.40 13.71
C LYS A 19 -6.59 -6.15 13.78
N LEU A 20 -6.95 -5.61 12.63
CA LEU A 20 -7.76 -4.42 12.47
C LEU A 20 -9.22 -4.82 12.28
N ASN A 21 -10.12 -4.16 12.99
CA ASN A 21 -11.55 -4.28 12.75
C ASN A 21 -11.97 -3.30 11.64
N ILE A 22 -12.08 -3.78 10.40
CA ILE A 22 -12.33 -2.94 9.22
C ILE A 22 -13.70 -3.23 8.64
N SER A 23 -14.51 -2.18 8.51
CA SER A 23 -15.77 -2.21 7.76
C SER A 23 -15.53 -1.82 6.30
N TRP A 24 -15.83 -2.72 5.37
CA TRP A 24 -15.70 -2.52 3.92
C TRP A 24 -17.03 -2.12 3.28
N GLY A 25 -16.97 -1.43 2.12
CA GLY A 25 -18.13 -1.30 1.24
C GLY A 25 -19.16 -0.23 1.61
N ASN A 26 -18.82 0.75 2.45
CA ASN A 26 -19.68 1.91 2.67
C ASN A 26 -19.72 2.77 1.39
N ARG A 27 -20.82 2.63 0.62
CA ARG A 27 -21.00 3.28 -0.69
C ARG A 27 -21.12 4.80 -0.59
N ASP A 28 -21.61 5.30 0.54
CA ASP A 28 -21.79 6.74 0.78
C ASP A 28 -20.47 7.45 1.11
N LYS A 29 -19.41 6.68 1.40
CA LYS A 29 -18.07 7.19 1.74
C LYS A 29 -17.01 6.92 0.68
N ILE A 30 -17.39 6.49 -0.52
CA ILE A 30 -16.43 6.27 -1.61
C ILE A 30 -15.92 7.64 -2.09
N ARG A 31 -14.60 7.86 -2.01
CA ARG A 31 -13.95 9.06 -2.54
C ARG A 31 -14.26 9.17 -4.04
N GLU A 32 -14.56 10.36 -4.56
CA GLU A 32 -14.96 10.57 -5.96
C GLU A 32 -14.03 9.86 -6.96
N PHE A 33 -12.72 9.92 -6.74
CA PHE A 33 -11.72 9.30 -7.62
C PHE A 33 -11.71 7.76 -7.59
N ASP A 34 -12.19 7.15 -6.51
CA ASP A 34 -12.31 5.68 -6.39
C ASP A 34 -13.58 5.14 -7.07
N LYS A 35 -14.59 5.99 -7.33
CA LYS A 35 -15.86 5.58 -7.97
C LYS A 35 -15.69 5.11 -9.41
N THR A 36 -14.62 5.56 -10.07
CA THR A 36 -14.31 5.19 -11.46
C THR A 36 -14.01 3.70 -11.65
N GLY A 37 -13.68 2.98 -10.56
CA GLY A 37 -13.37 1.55 -10.61
C GLY A 37 -12.13 1.21 -11.46
N GLY A 38 -11.33 2.21 -11.82
CA GLY A 38 -10.21 2.06 -12.74
C GLY A 38 -9.12 1.13 -12.20
N LYS A 39 -8.70 0.16 -13.02
CA LYS A 39 -7.52 -0.67 -12.75
C LYS A 39 -6.26 0.00 -13.29
N ASN A 40 -5.51 0.65 -12.41
CA ASN A 40 -4.27 1.35 -12.79
C ASN A 40 -3.05 0.42 -12.74
N VAL A 41 -2.97 -0.55 -13.65
CA VAL A 41 -1.83 -1.47 -13.74
C VAL A 41 -0.88 -1.05 -14.85
N ALA A 42 0.35 -0.68 -14.50
CA ALA A 42 1.36 -0.27 -15.46
C ALA A 42 1.86 -1.44 -16.34
N ASN A 43 1.94 -1.22 -17.65
CA ASN A 43 2.66 -2.11 -18.57
C ASN A 43 4.16 -1.80 -18.56
N ILE A 44 4.96 -2.71 -17.99
CA ILE A 44 6.41 -2.53 -17.85
C ILE A 44 7.24 -3.15 -18.99
N LYS A 45 6.63 -3.52 -20.12
CA LYS A 45 7.31 -4.16 -21.26
C LYS A 45 8.47 -3.30 -21.78
N LYS A 46 8.26 -1.99 -21.95
CA LYS A 46 9.28 -1.06 -22.46
C LYS A 46 10.51 -1.02 -21.56
N SER A 47 10.32 -0.88 -20.25
CA SER A 47 11.41 -0.86 -19.27
C SER A 47 12.20 -2.17 -19.24
N LYS A 48 11.51 -3.32 -19.36
CA LYS A 48 12.18 -4.63 -19.46
C LYS A 48 13.00 -4.78 -20.73
N GLN A 49 12.49 -4.33 -21.88
CA GLN A 49 13.12 -4.54 -23.18
C GLN A 49 14.33 -3.65 -23.39
N ILE A 50 14.17 -2.34 -23.11
CA ILE A 50 15.18 -1.31 -23.39
C ILE A 50 16.18 -1.22 -22.25
N LEU A 51 15.70 -1.06 -21.02
CA LEU A 51 16.54 -0.79 -19.85
C LEU A 51 17.01 -2.07 -19.14
N LYS A 52 16.51 -3.23 -19.58
CA LYS A 52 16.69 -4.52 -18.88
C LYS A 52 16.27 -4.45 -17.41
N TRP A 53 15.35 -3.54 -17.07
CA TRP A 53 14.95 -3.25 -15.71
C TRP A 53 13.59 -3.89 -15.38
N LYS A 54 13.47 -4.41 -14.15
CA LYS A 54 12.22 -4.86 -13.55
C LYS A 54 12.23 -4.55 -12.05
N PRO A 55 11.05 -4.34 -11.42
CA PRO A 55 10.97 -4.21 -9.97
C PRO A 55 11.53 -5.46 -9.28
N LYS A 56 12.34 -5.25 -8.24
CA LYS A 56 13.01 -6.32 -7.47
C LYS A 56 12.34 -6.62 -6.14
N ASN A 57 11.72 -5.63 -5.51
CA ASN A 57 11.02 -5.80 -4.24
C ASN A 57 9.60 -6.28 -4.49
N SER A 58 9.12 -7.22 -3.68
CA SER A 58 7.69 -7.53 -3.61
C SER A 58 6.94 -6.42 -2.87
N ILE A 59 5.61 -6.43 -2.97
CA ILE A 59 4.77 -5.53 -2.17
C ILE A 59 4.97 -5.79 -0.67
N LYS A 60 5.07 -7.05 -0.24
CA LYS A 60 5.34 -7.41 1.15
C LYS A 60 6.67 -6.82 1.63
N ASP A 61 7.74 -6.96 0.85
CA ASP A 61 9.05 -6.39 1.22
C ASP A 61 9.00 -4.87 1.34
N GLY A 62 8.29 -4.21 0.42
CA GLY A 62 8.07 -2.77 0.46
C GLY A 62 7.32 -2.34 1.73
N LEU A 63 6.22 -3.02 2.05
CA LEU A 63 5.42 -2.72 3.25
C LEU A 63 6.21 -2.95 4.54
N ILE A 64 7.00 -4.02 4.63
CA ILE A 64 7.88 -4.28 5.78
C ILE A 64 8.91 -3.16 5.94
N LYS A 65 9.56 -2.75 4.85
CA LYS A 65 10.55 -1.65 4.88
C LYS A 65 9.90 -0.35 5.33
N THR A 66 8.72 -0.03 4.81
CA THR A 66 7.97 1.17 5.19
C THR A 66 7.55 1.14 6.65
N TYR A 67 6.99 0.02 7.13
CA TYR A 67 6.58 -0.14 8.53
C TYR A 67 7.78 0.04 9.47
N ASN A 68 8.88 -0.66 9.21
CA ASN A 68 10.09 -0.56 10.02
C ASN A 68 10.67 0.85 10.05
N TRP A 69 10.64 1.57 8.93
CA TRP A 69 11.05 2.97 8.89
C TRP A 69 10.10 3.84 9.72
N PHE A 70 8.79 3.67 9.54
CA PHE A 70 7.78 4.45 10.24
C PHE A 70 7.86 4.26 11.77
N SER A 71 7.97 3.02 12.24
CA SER A 71 8.13 2.72 13.67
C SER A 71 9.36 3.36 14.30
N LYS A 72 10.46 3.51 13.55
CA LYS A 72 11.69 4.16 14.04
C LYS A 72 11.63 5.69 14.02
N ASN A 73 10.74 6.27 13.22
CA ASN A 73 10.69 7.71 12.96
C ASN A 73 9.34 8.33 13.35
N ILE A 74 8.52 7.61 14.13
CA ILE A 74 7.16 8.02 14.47
C ILE A 74 7.11 9.40 15.13
N GLU A 75 8.13 9.74 15.93
CA GLU A 75 8.24 11.01 16.62
C GLU A 75 8.29 12.23 15.68
N MET A 76 8.78 12.05 14.44
CA MET A 76 8.78 13.13 13.44
C MET A 76 7.36 13.59 13.10
N TYR A 77 6.37 12.71 13.25
CA TYR A 77 4.97 12.98 12.95
C TYR A 77 4.21 13.54 14.15
N HIS A 78 4.58 13.19 15.38
CA HIS A 78 3.95 13.73 16.60
C HIS A 78 4.06 15.26 16.69
N LYS A 79 5.10 15.87 16.10
CA LYS A 79 5.24 17.33 16.02
C LYS A 79 4.11 18.00 15.24
N PHE A 80 3.55 17.33 14.23
CA PHE A 80 2.53 17.88 13.34
C PHE A 80 1.13 17.32 13.62
N TYR A 81 1.07 16.15 14.24
CA TYR A 81 -0.17 15.45 14.63
C TYR A 81 -0.06 15.00 16.08
N PRO A 82 -0.11 15.95 17.04
CA PRO A 82 -0.22 15.59 18.45
C PRO A 82 -1.55 14.85 18.66
N ASN A 83 -1.48 13.74 19.41
CA ASN A 83 -2.63 12.91 19.76
C ASN A 83 -3.62 13.65 20.65
#